data_AF-A0A3D4HJN6-F1
#
_entry.id   AF-A0A3D4HJN6-F1
#
_cell.length_a   1.000
_cell.length_b   1.000
_cell.length_c   1.000
_cell.angle_alpha   90.00
_cell.angle_beta   90.00
_cell.angle_gamma   90.00
#
_symmetry.space_group_name_H-M   'P 1'
#
loop_
_entity.id
_entity.type
_entity.pdbx_description
1 polymer ?
#
loop_
_entity_poly.entity_id
_entity_poly.type
_entity_poly.pdbx_seq_one_letter_code
_entity_poly.pdbx_strand_id
1 'polypeptide(L)'
;MHTQLKLCLERHPKLEACSQSITEAYELLTRCFNNGRKLLLAGNGGSASDADHISGELLKGFCKKRPLGKEWEASMGELTHRLQG
;
A
#
# COMPACT_ATOMS: atom_id res chain seq x y z
N MET A 1 -13.48 -12.86 -0.97
CA MET A 1 -12.03 -12.96 -0.68
C MET A 1 -11.33 -11.86 -1.46
N HIS A 2 -10.55 -10.99 -0.82
CA HIS A 2 -9.88 -9.87 -1.49
C HIS A 2 -8.94 -10.38 -2.58
N THR A 3 -9.14 -9.98 -3.84
CA THR A 3 -8.34 -10.43 -5.00
C THR A 3 -6.83 -10.30 -4.76
N GLN A 4 -6.41 -9.26 -4.03
CA GLN A 4 -5.01 -9.01 -3.69
C GLN A 4 -4.45 -10.01 -2.66
N LEU A 5 -5.26 -10.44 -1.69
CA LEU A 5 -4.84 -11.45 -0.72
C LEU A 5 -4.58 -12.78 -1.41
N LYS A 6 -5.48 -13.19 -2.32
CA LYS A 6 -5.29 -14.41 -3.11
C LYS A 6 -3.98 -14.37 -3.92
N LEU A 7 -3.72 -13.27 -4.63
CA LEU A 7 -2.47 -13.07 -5.36
C LEU A 7 -1.23 -13.10 -4.45
N CYS A 8 -1.33 -12.54 -3.24
CA CYS A 8 -0.25 -12.56 -2.25
C CYS A 8 0.06 -14.00 -1.80
N LEU A 9 -0.97 -14.79 -1.48
CA LEU A 9 -0.83 -16.17 -1.04
C LEU A 9 -0.32 -17.10 -2.15
N GLU A 10 -0.77 -16.89 -3.40
CA GLU A 10 -0.25 -17.60 -4.57
C GLU A 10 1.26 -17.35 -4.77
N ARG A 11 1.71 -16.11 -4.58
CA ARG A 11 3.14 -15.73 -4.69
C ARG A 11 3.96 -16.19 -3.49
N HIS A 12 3.34 -16.23 -2.31
CA HIS A 12 3.99 -16.56 -1.05
C HIS A 12 3.18 -17.61 -0.26
N PRO A 13 3.17 -18.88 -0.69
CA PRO A 13 2.35 -19.93 -0.06
C PRO A 13 2.64 -20.13 1.44
N LYS A 14 3.84 -19.78 1.90
CA LYS A 14 4.22 -19.83 3.33
C LYS A 14 3.37 -18.90 4.21
N LEU A 15 2.71 -17.91 3.63
CA LEU A 15 1.86 -16.96 4.35
C LEU A 15 0.41 -17.44 4.53
N GLU A 16 0.04 -18.63 4.02
CA GLU A 16 -1.32 -19.16 4.13
C GLU A 16 -1.82 -19.21 5.59
N ALA A 17 -0.94 -19.60 6.51
CA ALA A 17 -1.23 -19.63 7.94
C ALA A 17 -1.55 -18.24 8.53
N CYS A 18 -1.12 -17.16 7.88
CA CYS A 18 -1.37 -15.78 8.29
C CYS A 18 -2.55 -15.14 7.53
N SER A 19 -3.21 -15.86 6.61
CA SER A 19 -4.27 -15.31 5.75
C SER A 19 -5.39 -14.62 6.54
N GLN A 20 -5.82 -15.23 7.65
CA GLN A 20 -6.82 -14.67 8.53
C GLN A 20 -6.31 -13.40 9.23
N SER A 21 -5.12 -13.43 9.83
CA SER A 21 -4.55 -12.25 10.50
C SER A 21 -4.32 -11.08 9.54
N ILE A 22 -3.93 -11.34 8.29
CA ILE A 22 -3.81 -10.31 7.25
C ILE A 22 -5.17 -9.70 6.93
N THR A 23 -6.22 -10.52 6.82
CA THR A 23 -7.59 -10.06 6.58
C THR A 23 -8.09 -9.19 7.73
N GLU A 24 -7.92 -9.64 8.97
CA GLU A 24 -8.33 -8.90 10.16
C GLU A 24 -7.59 -7.56 10.29
N ALA A 25 -6.28 -7.53 10.02
CA ALA A 25 -5.49 -6.31 10.00
C ALA A 25 -6.00 -5.33 8.93
N TYR A 26 -6.32 -5.81 7.73
CA TYR A 26 -6.89 -4.99 6.67
C TYR A 26 -8.25 -4.38 7.07
N GLU A 27 -9.15 -5.18 7.65
CA GLU A 27 -10.46 -4.70 8.11
C GLU A 27 -10.34 -3.68 9.26
N LEU A 28 -9.37 -3.87 10.15
CA LEU A 28 -9.07 -2.93 11.22
C LEU A 28 -8.58 -1.58 10.66
N LEU A 29 -7.64 -1.61 9.71
CA LEU A 29 -7.13 -0.41 9.05
C LEU A 29 -8.23 0.32 8.27
N THR A 30 -9.06 -0.42 7.54
CA THR A 30 -10.20 0.13 6.79
C THR A 30 -11.16 0.88 7.73
N ARG A 31 -11.55 0.25 8.84
CA ARG A 31 -12.41 0.89 9.85
C ARG A 31 -11.73 2.09 10.51
N CYS A 32 -10.42 2.03 10.75
CA CYS A 32 -9.66 3.14 11.32
C CYS A 32 -9.74 4.39 10.42
N PHE A 33 -9.39 4.25 9.15
CA PHE A 33 -9.40 5.36 8.21
C PHE A 33 -10.81 5.87 7.89
N ASN A 34 -11.80 4.97 7.72
CA ASN A 34 -13.19 5.37 7.47
C ASN A 34 -13.79 6.20 8.63
N ASN A 35 -13.31 5.99 9.85
CA ASN A 35 -13.74 6.75 11.03
C ASN A 35 -12.89 8.00 11.29
N GLY A 36 -12.11 8.46 10.30
CA GLY A 36 -11.25 9.66 10.42
C GLY A 36 -10.14 9.51 11.46
N ARG A 37 -9.78 8.28 11.84
CA ARG A 37 -8.66 8.01 12.76
C ARG A 37 -7.35 7.90 11.98
N LYS A 38 -6.25 7.69 12.70
CA LYS A 38 -4.89 7.61 12.16
C LYS A 38 -4.21 6.31 12.55
N LEU A 39 -3.35 5.83 11.66
CA LEU A 39 -2.40 4.75 11.91
C LEU A 39 -1.09 5.36 12.43
N LEU A 40 -0.59 4.85 13.55
CA LEU A 40 0.73 5.18 14.09
C LEU A 40 1.62 3.95 13.92
N LEU A 41 2.76 4.13 13.27
CA LEU A 41 3.75 3.07 13.06
C LEU A 41 4.97 3.35 13.92
N ALA A 42 5.54 2.31 14.52
CA ALA A 42 6.72 2.39 15.36
C ALA A 42 7.55 1.11 15.22
N GLY A 43 8.87 1.23 15.31
CA GLY A 43 9.80 0.13 15.23
C GLY A 43 11.20 0.57 15.67
N ASN A 44 12.08 -0.40 15.93
CA ASN A 44 13.48 -0.18 16.27
C ASN A 44 14.39 -0.82 15.21
N GLY A 45 15.50 -0.16 14.88
CA GLY A 45 16.47 -0.67 13.90
C GLY A 45 15.82 -0.95 12.54
N GLY A 46 15.97 -2.17 12.00
CA GLY A 46 15.38 -2.56 10.71
C GLY A 46 13.86 -2.36 10.64
N SER A 47 13.13 -2.68 11.70
CA SER A 47 11.67 -2.47 11.74
C SER A 47 11.25 -1.00 11.73
N ALA A 48 12.14 -0.07 12.13
CA ALA A 48 11.90 1.36 11.95
C ALA A 48 11.94 1.75 10.47
N SER A 49 12.88 1.16 9.71
CA SER A 49 12.95 1.37 8.26
C SER A 49 11.71 0.84 7.53
N ASP A 50 11.16 -0.30 7.96
CA ASP A 50 9.91 -0.83 7.40
C ASP A 50 8.71 0.08 7.74
N ALA A 51 8.65 0.58 8.98
CA ALA A 51 7.62 1.54 9.40
C ALA A 51 7.68 2.84 8.58
N ASP A 52 8.88 3.38 8.35
CA ASP A 52 9.09 4.55 7.50
C ASP A 52 8.71 4.29 6.05
N HIS A 53 9.01 3.09 5.53
CA HIS A 53 8.64 2.71 4.18
C HIS A 53 7.12 2.66 4.00
N ILE A 54 6.41 1.96 4.90
CA ILE A 54 4.94 1.86 4.87
C ILE A 54 4.31 3.25 4.98
N SER A 55 4.79 4.07 5.93
CA SER A 55 4.35 5.46 6.09
C SER A 55 4.54 6.25 4.80
N GLY A 56 5.72 6.12 4.17
CA GLY A 56 6.03 6.73 2.89
C GLY A 56 5.09 6.30 1.78
N GLU A 57 4.84 5.01 1.58
CA GLU A 57 3.93 4.52 0.55
C GLU A 57 2.50 5.06 0.73
N LEU A 58 1.99 5.02 1.97
CA LEU A 58 0.65 5.51 2.32
C LEU A 58 0.53 7.04 2.18
N LEU A 59 1.55 7.81 2.53
CA LEU A 59 1.49 9.28 2.43
C LEU A 59 1.76 9.79 1.01
N LYS A 60 2.54 9.04 0.22
CA LYS A 60 2.88 9.42 -1.15
C LYS A 60 1.69 9.17 -2.08
N GLY A 61 1.52 7.94 -2.55
CA GLY A 61 0.64 7.62 -3.67
C GLY A 61 -0.85 7.72 -3.34
N PHE A 62 -1.19 7.59 -2.06
CA PHE A 62 -2.56 7.53 -1.58
C PHE A 62 -3.07 8.91 -1.11
N CYS A 63 -2.28 9.72 -0.41
CA CYS A 63 -2.71 11.06 0.02
C CYS A 63 -2.46 12.18 -0.99
N LYS A 64 -1.42 12.10 -1.83
CA LYS A 64 -1.06 13.18 -2.76
C LYS A 64 -0.67 12.63 -4.14
N LYS A 65 -1.62 12.63 -5.07
CA LYS A 65 -1.36 12.27 -6.47
C LYS A 65 -0.26 13.17 -7.05
N ARG A 66 0.76 12.56 -7.65
CA ARG A 66 1.81 13.24 -8.41
C ARG A 66 1.79 12.76 -9.86
N PRO A 67 0.84 13.22 -10.69
CA PRO A 67 0.81 12.82 -12.09
C PRO A 67 2.12 13.21 -12.77
N LEU A 68 2.60 12.39 -13.69
CA LEU A 68 3.73 12.74 -14.54
C LEU A 68 3.37 13.96 -15.41
N GLY A 69 4.36 14.78 -15.72
CA GLY A 69 4.19 15.94 -16.59
C GLY A 69 3.78 15.52 -18.02
N LYS A 70 3.14 16.43 -18.75
CA LYS A 70 2.63 16.20 -20.11
C LYS A 70 3.71 15.76 -21.10
N GLU A 71 4.95 16.15 -20.84
CA GLU A 71 6.13 15.73 -21.59
C GLU A 71 6.31 14.20 -21.64
N TRP A 72 5.79 13.46 -20.65
CA TRP A 72 5.87 12.00 -20.58
C TRP A 72 4.77 11.29 -21.37
N GLU A 73 3.68 11.97 -21.74
CA GLU A 73 2.56 11.37 -22.47
C GLU A 73 2.99 10.83 -23.84
N ALA A 74 3.92 11.51 -24.51
CA ALA A 74 4.43 11.11 -25.81
C ALA A 74 5.24 9.79 -25.77
N SER A 75 5.88 9.48 -24.63
CA SER A 75 6.71 8.28 -24.48
C SER A 75 5.98 7.11 -23.83
N MET A 76 5.02 7.40 -22.94
CA MET A 76 4.39 6.38 -22.08
C MET A 76 2.89 6.20 -22.33
N GLY A 77 2.24 7.04 -23.14
CA GLY A 77 0.84 6.87 -23.56
C GLY A 77 -0.12 6.77 -22.38
N GLU A 78 -0.95 5.73 -22.33
CA GLU A 78 -1.93 5.56 -21.24
C GLU A 78 -1.30 5.22 -19.88
N LEU A 79 -0.05 4.73 -19.85
CA LEU A 79 0.65 4.42 -18.59
C LEU A 79 0.91 5.68 -17.77
N THR A 80 1.02 6.83 -18.42
CA THR A 80 1.23 8.14 -17.79
C THR A 80 0.13 8.47 -16.77
N HIS A 81 -1.09 7.97 -16.98
CA HIS A 81 -2.22 8.16 -16.04
C HIS A 81 -2.20 7.21 -14.84
N ARG A 82 -1.37 6.17 -14.88
CA ARG A 82 -1.25 5.14 -13.84
C ARG A 82 0.01 5.28 -12.99
N LEU A 83 0.96 6.10 -13.43
CA LEU A 83 2.25 6.31 -12.78
C LEU A 83 2.23 7.59 -11.94
N GLN A 84 3.03 7.61 -10.87
CA GLN A 84 3.24 8.79 -10.04
C GLN A 84 4.72 9.16 -10.00
N GLY A 85 5.02 10.46 -10.15
CA GLY A 85 6.35 11.05 -10.02
C GLY A 85 6.78 11.32 -8.59
#